data_AF-A0A7Z9MH68-F1
#
_entry.id   AF-A0A7Z9MH68-F1
#
_cell.length_a   1.000
_cell.length_b   1.000
_cell.length_c   1.000
_cell.angle_alpha   90.00
_cell.angle_beta   90.00
_cell.angle_gamma   90.00
#
_symmetry.space_group_name_H-M   'P 1'
#
loop_
_entity.id
_entity.type
_entity.pdbx_description
1 polymer ?
#
loop_
_entity_poly.entity_id
_entity_poly.type
_entity_poly.pdbx_seq_one_letter_code
_entity_poly.pdbx_strand_id
1 'polypeptide(L)'
;MHQAYAPSTQSLNLLDVIDWDEDARREALQGSPIKRASLSMMRRNAIIVLGNTLTHSPDSSALAKLQTIATKESDVLVQKTAEVVVEMLAS
;
A
#
# COMPACT_ATOMS: atom_id res chain seq x y z
N MET A 1 -31.51 3.63 -22.57
CA MET A 1 -30.10 3.83 -22.98
C MET A 1 -29.22 3.53 -21.78
N HIS A 2 -28.30 2.57 -21.88
CA HIS A 2 -27.32 2.34 -20.81
C HIS A 2 -26.19 3.36 -20.98
N GLN A 3 -26.07 4.27 -20.02
CA GLN A 3 -24.94 5.17 -19.92
C GLN A 3 -23.69 4.30 -19.70
N ALA A 4 -22.73 4.35 -20.62
CA ALA A 4 -21.49 3.60 -20.48
C ALA A 4 -20.81 4.02 -19.17
N TYR A 5 -20.58 3.06 -18.27
CA TYR A 5 -19.85 3.30 -17.04
C TYR A 5 -18.45 3.77 -17.40
N ALA A 6 -18.16 5.06 -17.19
CA ALA A 6 -16.83 5.62 -17.31
C ALA A 6 -16.16 5.48 -15.93
N PRO A 7 -15.20 4.55 -15.74
CA PRO A 7 -14.52 4.41 -14.46
C PRO A 7 -13.69 5.67 -14.18
N SER A 8 -14.07 6.45 -13.18
CA SER A 8 -13.19 7.48 -12.62
C SER A 8 -12.20 6.77 -11.69
N THR A 9 -11.01 6.42 -12.19
CA THR A 9 -9.97 5.83 -11.33
C THR A 9 -9.21 6.95 -10.63
N GLN A 10 -9.40 7.10 -9.32
CA GLN A 10 -8.55 7.93 -8.49
C GLN A 10 -7.29 7.14 -8.11
N SER A 11 -6.11 7.65 -8.48
CA SER A 11 -4.84 7.06 -8.06
C SER A 11 -4.52 7.42 -6.62
N LEU A 12 -3.96 6.47 -5.87
CA LEU A 12 -3.49 6.68 -4.50
C LEU A 12 -1.97 6.78 -4.48
N ASN A 13 -1.42 7.65 -3.63
CA ASN A 13 0.01 7.69 -3.34
C ASN A 13 0.37 6.53 -2.42
N LEU A 14 1.28 5.66 -2.87
CA LEU A 14 1.65 4.45 -2.14
C LEU A 14 2.29 4.74 -0.79
N LEU A 15 3.16 5.76 -0.72
CA LEU A 15 3.83 6.11 0.54
C LEU A 15 2.82 6.60 1.57
N ASP A 16 1.84 7.41 1.13
CA ASP A 16 0.76 7.89 1.98
C ASP A 16 -0.11 6.72 2.46
N VAL A 17 -0.51 5.81 1.56
CA VAL A 17 -1.33 4.63 1.93
C VAL A 17 -0.63 3.74 2.94
N ILE A 18 0.69 3.59 2.84
CA ILE A 18 1.48 2.80 3.79
C ILE A 18 1.45 3.45 5.20
N ASP A 19 1.31 4.77 5.29
CA ASP A 19 1.26 5.51 6.56
C ASP A 19 -0.17 5.82 7.04
N TRP A 20 -1.19 5.35 6.31
CA TRP A 20 -2.57 5.57 6.72
C TRP A 20 -2.85 5.00 8.11
N ASP A 21 -3.66 5.75 8.83
CA ASP A 21 -4.46 5.26 9.93
C ASP A 21 -5.90 4.99 9.46
N GLU A 22 -6.76 4.62 10.40
CA GLU A 22 -8.15 4.29 10.11
C GLU A 22 -8.96 5.53 9.71
N ASP A 23 -8.54 6.73 10.11
CA ASP A 23 -9.22 7.98 9.78
C ASP A 23 -8.91 8.40 8.33
N ALA A 24 -7.63 8.41 7.96
CA ALA A 24 -7.17 8.65 6.60
C ALA A 24 -7.78 7.65 5.61
N ARG A 25 -7.87 6.36 6.00
CA ARG A 25 -8.55 5.34 5.18
C ARG A 25 -10.03 5.67 4.98
N ARG A 26 -10.75 6.08 6.03
CA ARG A 26 -12.19 6.39 5.94
C ARG A 26 -12.44 7.61 5.06
N GLU A 27 -11.62 8.65 5.19
CA GLU A 27 -11.69 9.85 4.37
C GLU A 27 -11.40 9.54 2.89
N ALA A 28 -10.27 8.90 2.61
CA ALA A 28 -9.84 8.61 1.24
C ALA A 28 -10.77 7.65 0.50
N LEU A 29 -11.48 6.76 1.21
CA LEU A 29 -12.38 5.76 0.63
C LEU A 29 -13.86 6.12 0.76
N GLN A 30 -14.19 7.34 1.21
CA GLN A 30 -15.57 7.77 1.35
C GLN A 30 -16.31 7.68 0.00
N GLY A 31 -17.49 7.08 0.00
CA GLY A 31 -18.28 6.89 -1.22
C GLY A 31 -17.74 5.83 -2.19
N SER A 32 -16.55 5.29 -1.97
CA SER A 32 -15.97 4.25 -2.82
C SER A 32 -16.46 2.84 -2.43
N PRO A 33 -16.75 1.96 -3.41
CA PRO A 33 -17.01 0.54 -3.15
C PRO A 33 -15.87 -0.18 -2.42
N ILE A 34 -14.64 0.32 -2.51
CA ILE A 34 -13.45 -0.28 -1.89
C ILE A 34 -13.40 -0.09 -0.36
N LYS A 35 -14.26 0.76 0.22
CA LYS A 35 -14.30 1.03 1.68
C LYS A 35 -14.42 -0.20 2.59
N ARG A 36 -14.80 -1.35 2.01
CA ARG A 36 -14.83 -2.67 2.69
C ARG A 36 -13.46 -3.28 2.94
N ALA A 37 -12.41 -2.85 2.23
CA ALA A 37 -11.04 -3.28 2.51
C ALA A 37 -10.56 -2.69 3.84
N SER A 38 -10.01 -3.52 4.71
CA SER A 38 -9.42 -3.06 5.98
C SER A 38 -8.15 -2.25 5.74
N LEU A 39 -7.75 -1.44 6.73
CA LEU A 39 -6.49 -0.69 6.68
C LEU A 39 -5.29 -1.61 6.41
N SER A 40 -5.22 -2.73 7.13
CA SER A 40 -4.18 -3.74 6.97
C SER A 40 -4.06 -4.23 5.52
N MET A 41 -5.20 -4.51 4.87
CA MET A 41 -5.23 -4.92 3.46
C MET A 41 -4.76 -3.81 2.52
N MET A 42 -5.14 -2.55 2.77
CA MET A 42 -4.70 -1.41 1.96
C MET A 42 -3.18 -1.21 2.05
N ARG A 43 -2.65 -1.18 3.28
CA ARG A 43 -1.22 -1.03 3.55
C ARG A 43 -0.41 -2.17 2.96
N ARG A 44 -0.87 -3.42 3.14
CA ARG A 44 -0.27 -4.61 2.51
C ARG A 44 -0.17 -4.46 0.99
N ASN A 45 -1.26 -4.08 0.33
CA ASN A 45 -1.27 -3.95 -1.13
C ASN A 45 -0.34 -2.84 -1.59
N ALA A 46 -0.28 -1.72 -0.87
CA ALA A 46 0.64 -0.63 -1.17
C ALA A 46 2.11 -1.05 -1.04
N ILE A 47 2.47 -1.85 -0.02
CA ILE A 47 3.82 -2.43 0.14
C ILE A 47 4.20 -3.29 -1.07
N ILE A 48 3.30 -4.15 -1.54
CA ILE A 48 3.55 -5.01 -2.70
C ILE A 48 3.78 -4.16 -3.96
N VAL A 49 2.93 -3.17 -4.21
CA VAL A 49 3.08 -2.29 -5.37
C VAL A 49 4.36 -1.47 -5.28
N LEU A 50 4.72 -0.97 -4.10
CA LEU A 50 5.99 -0.27 -3.89
C LEU A 50 7.18 -1.20 -4.18
N GLY A 51 7.16 -2.44 -3.69
CA GLY A 51 8.17 -3.44 -3.99
C GLY A 51 8.36 -3.68 -5.48
N ASN A 52 7.24 -3.87 -6.21
CA ASN A 52 7.26 -4.03 -7.67
C ASN A 52 7.77 -2.78 -8.41
N THR A 53 7.61 -1.60 -7.82
CA THR A 53 8.15 -0.35 -8.37
C THR A 53 9.66 -0.28 -8.15
N LEU A 54 10.14 -0.66 -6.96
CA LEU A 54 11.55 -0.62 -6.59
C LEU A 54 12.43 -1.60 -7.39
N THR A 55 11.87 -2.70 -7.90
CA THR A 55 12.61 -3.60 -8.80
C THR A 55 13.01 -2.92 -10.12
N HIS A 56 12.25 -1.92 -10.57
CA HIS A 56 12.51 -1.21 -11.84
C HIS A 56 13.09 0.19 -11.61
N SER A 57 12.82 0.79 -10.45
CA SER A 57 13.23 2.15 -10.10
C SER A 57 13.68 2.17 -8.64
N PRO A 58 14.94 1.77 -8.37
CA PRO A 58 15.45 1.71 -7.01
C PRO A 58 15.41 3.07 -6.32
N ASP A 59 14.90 3.08 -5.09
CA ASP A 59 14.87 4.25 -4.21
C ASP A 59 15.27 3.82 -2.80
N SER A 60 16.42 4.33 -2.33
CA SER A 60 16.98 3.97 -1.03
C SER A 60 16.11 4.41 0.15
N SER A 61 15.36 5.52 0.01
CA SER A 61 14.48 6.02 1.06
C SER A 61 13.24 5.13 1.22
N ALA A 62 12.66 4.71 0.10
CA ALA A 62 11.55 3.77 0.08
C ALA A 62 11.95 2.39 0.58
N LEU A 63 13.14 1.91 0.21
CA LEU A 63 13.69 0.66 0.75
C LEU A 63 13.89 0.74 2.28
N ALA A 64 14.47 1.82 2.79
CA ALA A 64 14.65 2.03 4.23
C ALA A 64 13.32 2.06 4.99
N LYS A 65 12.26 2.62 4.37
CA LYS A 65 10.91 2.59 4.93
C LYS A 65 10.38 1.16 5.04
N LEU A 66 10.53 0.35 3.98
CA LEU A 66 10.12 -1.07 3.99
C LEU A 66 10.88 -1.89 5.05
N GLN A 67 12.19 -1.67 5.20
CA GLN A 67 12.99 -2.30 6.25
C GLN A 67 12.54 -1.89 7.67
N THR A 68 12.14 -0.63 7.84
CA THR A 68 11.58 -0.15 9.11
C THR A 68 10.24 -0.83 9.41
N ILE A 69 9.36 -0.95 8.43
CA ILE A 69 8.07 -1.63 8.59
C ILE A 69 8.27 -3.11 8.91
N ALA A 70 9.18 -3.78 8.20
CA ALA A 70 9.50 -5.19 8.44
C ALA A 70 9.94 -5.47 9.90
N THR A 71 10.48 -4.46 10.61
CA THR A 71 11.02 -4.64 11.96
C THR A 71 10.16 -4.04 13.07
N LYS A 72 9.43 -2.95 12.81
CA LYS A 72 8.73 -2.17 13.86
C LYS A 72 7.21 -2.19 13.78
N GLU A 73 6.64 -2.68 12.68
CA GLU A 73 5.19 -2.70 12.51
C GLU A 73 4.52 -3.70 13.47
N SER A 74 3.41 -3.29 14.08
CA SER A 74 2.65 -4.14 15.01
C SER A 74 1.57 -4.96 14.31
N ASP A 75 1.08 -4.48 13.16
CA ASP A 75 0.21 -5.25 12.29
C ASP A 75 1.01 -6.37 11.60
N VAL A 76 0.79 -7.61 12.05
CA VAL A 76 1.50 -8.81 11.57
C VAL A 76 1.37 -8.98 10.05
N LEU A 77 0.23 -8.66 9.45
CA LEU A 77 0.04 -8.84 8.01
C LEU A 77 0.90 -7.83 7.22
N VAL A 78 0.94 -6.58 7.68
CA VAL A 78 1.74 -5.51 7.09
C VAL A 78 3.24 -5.80 7.29
N GLN A 79 3.64 -6.16 8.52
CA GLN A 79 5.02 -6.51 8.87
C GLN A 79 5.54 -7.66 8.00
N LYS A 80 4.84 -8.80 7.97
CA LYS A 80 5.26 -9.98 7.20
C LYS A 80 5.33 -9.73 5.70
N THR A 81 4.43 -8.89 5.18
CA THR A 81 4.49 -8.52 3.77
C THR A 81 5.73 -7.68 3.48
N ALA A 82 6.10 -6.75 4.36
CA ALA A 82 7.32 -5.97 4.21
C ALA A 82 8.59 -6.84 4.31
N GLU A 83 8.65 -7.81 5.23
CA GLU A 83 9.76 -8.77 5.33
C GLU A 83 10.00 -9.49 3.98
N VAL A 84 8.94 -10.08 3.42
CA VAL A 84 9.02 -10.82 2.13
C VAL A 84 9.46 -9.92 0.99
N VAL A 85 8.93 -8.69 0.91
CA VAL A 85 9.31 -7.74 -0.15
C VAL A 85 10.76 -7.29 -0.01
N VAL A 86 11.25 -7.05 1.21
CA VAL A 86 12.65 -6.68 1.45
C VAL A 86 13.59 -7.82 1.06
N GLU A 87 13.26 -9.06 1.41
CA GLU A 87 14.05 -10.25 1.03
C GLU A 87 14.11 -10.42 -0.49
N MET A 88 12.97 -10.25 -1.17
CA MET A 88 12.90 -10.28 -2.64
C MET A 88 13.78 -9.21 -3.28
N LEU A 89 13.83 -7.99 -2.73
CA LEU A 89 14.64 -6.89 -3.28
C LEU A 89 16.15 -7.03 -3.00
N ALA A 90 16.53 -7.90 -2.05
CA ALA A 90 17.92 -8.20 -1.73
C ALA A 90 18.51 -9.36 -2.55
N SER A 91 17.67 -10.06 -3.34
CA SER A 91 18.04 -11.16 -4.23
C SER A 91 18.49 -10.65 -5.59
#